data_AF-A0AA34RSQ5-F1
#
_entry.id   AF-A0AA34RSQ5-F1
#
_cell.length_a   1.000
_cell.length_b   1.000
_cell.length_c   1.000
_cell.angle_alpha   90.00
_cell.angle_beta   90.00
_cell.angle_gamma   90.00
#
_symmetry.space_group_name_H-M   'P 1'
#
loop_
_entity.id
_entity.type
_entity.pdbx_description
1 polymer ?
#
loop_
_entity_poly.entity_id
_entity_poly.type
_entity_poly.pdbx_seq_one_letter_code
_entity_poly.pdbx_strand_id
1 'polypeptide(L)'
;MSEKLIPFDMAALLSSDEAISEYLSQVLSDGDTEEIIRALGHIARARGMTHIATESGLGRESLYKALSPGAKPRFDTVLRVIRALGVDLLVQPHAMTR
;
A
#
# COMPACT_ATOMS: atom_id res chain seq x y z
N MET A 1 -32.20 20.70 -3.85
CA MET A 1 -31.39 19.95 -4.84
C MET A 1 -30.80 18.75 -4.12
N SER A 2 -30.98 17.53 -4.63
CA SER A 2 -30.36 16.35 -4.03
C SER A 2 -28.96 16.22 -4.62
N GLU A 3 -27.93 16.47 -3.81
CA GLU A 3 -26.56 16.22 -4.24
C GLU A 3 -26.34 14.71 -4.38
N LYS A 4 -25.81 14.29 -5.54
CA LYS A 4 -25.47 12.90 -5.82
C LYS A 4 -24.03 12.68 -5.41
N LEU A 5 -23.82 12.02 -4.27
CA LEU A 5 -22.48 11.68 -3.79
C LEU A 5 -21.90 10.50 -4.59
N ILE A 6 -20.60 10.56 -4.88
CA ILE A 6 -19.83 9.43 -5.40
C ILE A 6 -19.10 8.73 -4.25
N PRO A 7 -19.05 7.40 -4.22
CA PRO A 7 -18.23 6.68 -3.27
C PRO A 7 -16.75 7.04 -3.46
N PHE A 8 -16.07 7.33 -2.36
CA PHE A 8 -14.63 7.56 -2.36
C PHE A 8 -13.87 6.25 -2.52
N ASP A 9 -12.96 6.16 -3.50
CA ASP A 9 -12.11 5.00 -3.73
C ASP A 9 -10.64 5.43 -3.86
N MET A 10 -9.84 5.17 -2.82
CA MET A 10 -8.41 5.51 -2.81
C MET A 10 -7.65 4.91 -3.98
N ALA A 11 -7.98 3.69 -4.40
CA ALA A 11 -7.28 3.02 -5.50
C ALA A 11 -7.44 3.78 -6.83
N ALA A 12 -8.55 4.50 -7.02
CA ALA A 12 -8.79 5.30 -8.22
C ALA A 12 -7.91 6.57 -8.30
N LEU A 13 -7.35 7.01 -7.16
CA LEU A 13 -6.48 8.19 -7.08
C LEU A 13 -4.98 7.85 -7.24
N LEU A 14 -4.62 6.57 -7.20
CA LEU A 14 -3.24 6.08 -7.22
C LEU A 14 -2.79 5.68 -8.62
N SER A 15 -2.93 6.60 -9.58
CA SER A 15 -2.69 6.35 -11.01
C SER A 15 -1.27 6.69 -11.50
N SER A 16 -0.43 7.29 -10.66
CA SER A 16 0.97 7.59 -10.99
C SER A 16 1.93 7.07 -9.92
N ASP A 17 3.19 6.90 -10.30
CA ASP A 17 4.24 6.41 -9.41
C ASP A 17 4.49 7.42 -8.28
N GLU A 18 4.38 8.71 -8.57
CA GLU A 18 4.52 9.80 -7.58
C GLU A 18 3.36 9.82 -6.57
N ALA A 19 2.13 9.58 -7.02
CA ALA A 19 0.99 9.51 -6.11
C ALA A 19 1.10 8.30 -5.18
N ILE A 20 1.59 7.17 -5.70
CA ILE A 20 1.82 5.96 -4.93
C ILE A 20 2.94 6.15 -3.89
N SER A 21 4.08 6.72 -4.31
CA SER A 21 5.22 6.93 -3.42
C SER A 21 4.87 7.93 -2.32
N GLU A 22 4.26 9.06 -2.66
CA GLU A 22 3.84 10.08 -1.69
C GLU A 22 2.84 9.51 -0.69
N TYR A 23 1.82 8.79 -1.16
CA TYR A 23 0.82 8.19 -0.28
C TYR A 23 1.45 7.18 0.68
N LEU A 24 2.29 6.27 0.19
CA LEU A 24 2.95 5.30 1.06
C LEU A 24 3.92 5.96 2.04
N SER A 25 4.65 6.99 1.60
CA SER A 25 5.56 7.77 2.46
C SER A 25 4.83 8.47 3.61
N GLN A 26 3.69 9.11 3.34
CA GLN A 26 2.87 9.74 4.39
C GLN A 26 2.37 8.71 5.40
N VAL A 27 1.86 7.56 4.92
CA VAL A 27 1.37 6.49 5.80
C VAL A 27 2.51 5.87 6.63
N LEU A 28 3.72 5.76 6.08
CA LEU A 28 4.89 5.29 6.83
C LEU A 28 5.39 6.30 7.87
N SER A 29 5.17 7.60 7.64
CA SER A 29 5.56 8.67 8.57
C SER A 29 4.63 8.73 9.79
N ASP A 30 3.32 8.79 9.53
CA ASP A 30 2.35 9.23 10.53
C ASP A 30 1.32 8.14 10.89
N GLY A 31 1.25 7.07 10.10
CA GLY A 31 0.25 6.02 10.24
C GLY A 31 0.68 4.87 11.15
N ASP A 32 -0.29 4.00 11.44
CA ASP A 32 -0.04 2.75 12.16
C ASP A 32 0.17 1.55 11.21
N THR A 33 0.42 0.36 11.79
CA THR A 33 0.61 -0.86 11.00
C THR A 33 -0.62 -1.23 10.17
N GLU A 34 -1.84 -1.05 10.68
CA GLU A 34 -3.06 -1.35 9.91
C GLU A 34 -3.22 -0.37 8.74
N GLU A 35 -2.88 0.90 8.93
CA GLU A 35 -2.86 1.89 7.87
C GLU A 35 -1.85 1.56 6.78
N ILE A 36 -0.65 1.09 7.14
CA ILE A 36 0.36 0.61 6.18
C ILE A 36 -0.19 -0.58 5.38
N ILE A 37 -0.76 -1.59 6.04
CA ILE A 37 -1.32 -2.76 5.34
C ILE A 37 -2.44 -2.35 4.39
N ARG A 38 -3.34 -1.46 4.83
CA ARG A 38 -4.42 -0.93 4.01
C ARG A 38 -3.91 -0.12 2.82
N ALA A 39 -2.88 0.72 3.01
CA ALA A 39 -2.25 1.49 1.94
C ALA A 39 -1.64 0.57 0.88
N LEU A 40 -0.90 -0.47 1.29
CA LEU A 40 -0.39 -1.50 0.38
C LEU A 40 -1.53 -2.17 -0.39
N GLY A 41 -2.66 -2.47 0.27
CA GLY A 41 -3.88 -2.98 -0.36
C GLY A 41 -4.44 -2.04 -1.43
N HIS A 42 -4.55 -0.74 -1.14
CA HIS A 42 -5.03 0.27 -2.09
C HIS A 42 -4.13 0.36 -3.33
N ILE A 43 -2.81 0.48 -3.12
CA ILE A 43 -1.83 0.58 -4.21
C ILE A 43 -1.85 -0.68 -5.06
N ALA A 44 -1.90 -1.84 -4.41
CA ALA A 44 -1.86 -3.11 -5.11
C ALA A 44 -3.15 -3.37 -5.92
N ARG A 45 -4.30 -2.84 -5.46
CA ARG A 45 -5.54 -2.80 -6.26
C ARG A 45 -5.41 -1.84 -7.44
N ALA A 46 -4.81 -0.66 -7.26
CA ALA A 46 -4.61 0.32 -8.33
C ALA A 46 -3.70 -0.21 -9.45
N ARG A 47 -2.62 -0.93 -9.08
CA ARG A 47 -1.69 -1.58 -10.02
C ARG A 47 -2.23 -2.89 -10.62
N GLY A 48 -3.18 -3.53 -9.95
CA GLY A 48 -3.78 -4.80 -10.35
C GLY A 48 -3.24 -6.01 -9.58
N MET A 49 -4.16 -6.71 -8.89
CA MET A 49 -3.83 -7.83 -8.00
C MET A 49 -3.08 -8.99 -8.63
N THR A 50 -3.42 -9.33 -9.88
CA THR A 50 -2.74 -10.42 -10.60
C THR A 50 -1.28 -10.07 -10.85
N HIS A 51 -0.99 -8.83 -11.25
CA HIS A 51 0.36 -8.36 -11.50
C HIS A 51 1.20 -8.41 -10.22
N ILE A 52 0.68 -7.85 -9.12
CA ILE A 52 1.39 -7.82 -7.84
C ILE A 52 1.62 -9.22 -7.28
N ALA A 53 0.66 -10.14 -7.40
CA ALA A 53 0.85 -11.52 -6.97
C ALA A 53 2.04 -12.18 -7.71
N THR A 54 2.10 -12.02 -9.03
CA THR A 54 3.20 -12.54 -9.86
C THR A 54 4.55 -11.93 -9.48
N GLU A 55 4.66 -10.60 -9.47
CA GLU A 55 5.92 -9.89 -9.20
C GLU A 55 6.42 -10.09 -7.77
N SER A 56 5.51 -10.15 -6.80
CA SER A 56 5.88 -10.44 -5.41
C SER A 56 6.24 -11.91 -5.21
N GLY A 57 5.86 -12.81 -6.13
CA GLY A 57 5.97 -14.27 -6.01
C GLY A 57 5.01 -14.87 -4.96
N LEU A 58 3.92 -14.16 -4.65
CA LEU A 58 2.87 -14.62 -3.74
C LEU A 58 1.71 -15.19 -4.56
N GLY A 59 1.08 -16.26 -4.07
CA GLY A 59 -0.23 -16.66 -4.59
C GLY A 59 -1.26 -15.56 -4.34
N ARG A 60 -2.23 -15.38 -5.26
CA ARG A 60 -3.29 -14.35 -5.13
C ARG A 60 -4.01 -14.43 -3.78
N GLU A 61 -4.35 -15.64 -3.34
CA GLU A 61 -5.01 -15.86 -2.05
C GLU A 61 -4.12 -15.41 -0.87
N SER A 62 -2.84 -15.75 -0.91
CA SER A 62 -1.86 -15.32 0.10
C SER A 62 -1.70 -13.81 0.12
N LEU A 63 -1.70 -13.15 -1.05
CA LEU A 63 -1.65 -11.69 -1.16
C LEU A 63 -2.90 -11.04 -0.54
N TYR A 64 -4.10 -11.54 -0.85
CA TYR A 64 -5.34 -11.05 -0.25
C TYR A 64 -5.35 -11.21 1.28
N LYS A 65 -4.89 -12.36 1.79
CA LYS A 65 -4.77 -12.61 3.24
C LYS A 65 -3.71 -11.72 3.90
N ALA A 66 -2.61 -11.45 3.20
CA ALA A 66 -1.54 -10.59 3.73
C ALA A 66 -1.95 -9.12 3.82
N LEU A 67 -2.88 -8.68 2.96
CA LEU A 67 -3.34 -7.29 2.87
C LEU A 67 -4.76 -7.07 3.44
N SER A 68 -5.35 -8.07 4.09
CA SER A 68 -6.66 -7.94 4.71
C SER A 68 -6.60 -7.14 6.02
N PRO A 69 -7.71 -6.50 6.45
CA PRO A 69 -7.78 -5.86 7.76
C PRO A 69 -7.37 -6.81 8.90
N GLY A 70 -6.57 -6.31 9.84
CA GLY A 70 -6.05 -7.10 10.97
C GLY A 70 -4.99 -8.15 10.61
N ALA A 71 -4.54 -8.23 9.36
CA ALA A 71 -3.46 -9.13 8.97
C ALA A 71 -2.13 -8.72 9.64
N LYS A 72 -1.31 -9.73 9.93
CA LYS A 72 0.06 -9.56 10.45
C LYS A 72 1.05 -10.22 9.49
N PRO A 73 1.22 -9.70 8.26
CA PRO A 73 2.16 -10.28 7.32
C PRO A 73 3.58 -10.17 7.89
N ARG A 74 4.40 -11.19 7.62
CA ARG A 74 5.81 -11.13 7.98
C ARG A 74 6.50 -10.02 7.19
N PHE A 75 7.55 -9.46 7.75
CA PHE A 75 8.29 -8.37 7.13
C PHE A 75 8.85 -8.74 5.74
N ASP A 76 9.28 -9.99 5.51
CA ASP A 76 9.71 -10.47 4.19
C ASP A 76 8.60 -10.37 3.14
N THR A 77 7.35 -10.61 3.55
CA THR A 77 6.18 -10.50 2.67
C THR A 77 5.92 -9.04 2.32
N VAL A 78 5.98 -8.14 3.32
CA VAL A 78 5.82 -6.70 3.12
C VAL A 78 6.86 -6.16 2.14
N LEU A 79 8.15 -6.48 2.32
CA LEU A 79 9.21 -6.02 1.42
C LEU A 79 9.03 -6.52 -0.03
N ARG A 80 8.62 -7.78 -0.21
CA ARG A 80 8.34 -8.33 -1.54
C ARG A 80 7.17 -7.62 -2.22
N VAL A 81 6.11 -7.31 -1.47
CA VAL A 81 4.97 -6.55 -1.98
C VAL A 81 5.39 -5.14 -2.37
N ILE A 82 6.12 -4.42 -1.51
CA ILE A 82 6.60 -3.06 -1.80
C ILE A 82 7.39 -3.01 -3.11
N ARG A 83 8.33 -3.93 -3.31
CA ARG A 83 9.09 -4.02 -4.58
C ARG A 83 8.19 -4.31 -5.78
N ALA A 84 7.22 -5.22 -5.63
CA ALA A 84 6.25 -5.53 -6.68
C ALA A 84 5.33 -4.36 -7.04
N LEU A 85 5.13 -3.41 -6.13
CA LEU A 85 4.38 -2.17 -6.38
C LEU A 85 5.17 -1.13 -7.18
N GLY A 86 6.49 -1.36 -7.38
CA GLY A 86 7.39 -0.46 -8.09
C GLY A 86 7.89 0.71 -7.25
N VAL A 87 7.95 0.55 -5.92
CA VAL A 87 8.44 1.56 -4.99
C VAL A 87 9.54 1.01 -4.09
N ASP A 88 10.44 1.88 -3.64
CA ASP A 88 11.52 1.55 -2.73
C ASP A 88 11.31 2.21 -1.36
N LEU A 89 11.67 1.49 -0.29
CA LEU A 89 11.75 2.09 1.04
C LEU A 89 13.04 2.88 1.17
N LEU A 90 12.92 4.14 1.58
CA LEU A 90 14.05 5.01 1.85
C LEU A 90 14.21 5.19 3.37
N VAL A 91 15.44 5.04 3.84
CA VAL A 91 15.81 5.31 5.24
C VAL A 91 16.19 6.77 5.36
N GLN A 92 15.55 7.48 6.28
CA GLN A 92 15.85 8.87 6.62
C GLN A 92 16.23 8.96 8.11
N PRO A 93 17.06 9.94 8.50
CA PRO A 93 17.29 10.22 9.92
C PRO A 93 15.96 10.47 10.62
N HIS A 94 15.74 9.81 11.76
CA HIS A 94 14.61 10.19 12.60
C HIS A 94 14.87 11.60 13.11
N ALA A 95 13.94 12.53 12.87
CA ALA A 95 14.05 13.89 13.38
C ALA A 95 14.00 13.83 14.90
N MET A 96 15.16 13.70 15.54
CA MET A 96 15.29 13.87 16.97
C MET A 96 14.97 15.33 17.26
N THR A 97 13.73 15.58 17.69
CA THR A 97 13.37 16.89 18.25
C THR A 97 14.31 17.08 19.44
N ARG A 98 15.19 18.07 19.32
CA ARG A 98 16.14 18.44 20.38
C ARG A 98 15.45 19.34 21.39
#